data_AF-A0A7V9LRY1-F1
#
_entry.id   AF-A0A7V9LRY1-F1
#
_cell.length_a   1.000
_cell.length_b   1.000
_cell.length_c   1.000
_cell.angle_alpha   90.00
_cell.angle_beta   90.00
_cell.angle_gamma   90.00
#
_symmetry.space_group_name_H-M   'P 1'
#
loop_
_entity.id
_entity.type
_entity.pdbx_description
1 polymer ?
#
loop_
_entity_poly.entity_id
_entity_poly.type
_entity_poly.pdbx_seq_one_letter_code
_entity_poly.pdbx_strand_id
1 'polypeptide(L)'
;APLPDGVRVVDYGIRGMHLAYDLLEGYDALLIVDALPGAKAPGELTVLEVGSDDLGAGGFDAHSMDPVSVLASLGALGGKLPRTLVVGCQPGDVGEGIGLTPEVSRAVETARVLVNRLAGDLLTHQAASVPLRQEA
;
A
#
# COMPACT_ATOMS: atom_id res chain seq x y z
N ALA A 1 -5.64 19.13 -3.57
CA ALA A 1 -5.01 19.76 -2.40
C ALA A 1 -3.56 19.31 -2.34
N PRO A 2 -2.61 20.11 -1.81
CA PRO A 2 -1.25 19.63 -1.57
C PRO A 2 -1.27 18.42 -0.64
N LEU A 3 -0.28 17.53 -0.78
CA LEU A 3 -0.10 16.42 0.14
C LEU A 3 0.33 16.96 1.52
N PRO A 4 -0.12 16.35 2.63
CA PRO A 4 0.39 16.70 3.95
C PRO A 4 1.91 16.48 4.05
N ASP A 5 2.57 17.25 4.92
CA ASP A 5 3.95 17.01 5.28
C ASP A 5 4.12 15.57 5.82
N GLY A 6 5.22 14.90 5.45
CA GLY A 6 5.47 13.51 5.82
C GLY A 6 4.79 12.46 4.92
N VAL A 7 4.04 12.87 3.88
CA VAL A 7 3.44 11.94 2.90
C VAL A 7 4.21 11.98 1.58
N ARG A 8 4.65 10.81 1.12
CA ARG A 8 5.20 10.62 -0.23
C ARG A 8 4.26 9.72 -1.05
N VAL A 9 3.84 10.19 -2.23
CA VAL A 9 3.03 9.42 -3.19
C VAL A 9 3.88 9.11 -4.40
N VAL A 10 3.95 7.83 -4.77
CA VAL A 10 4.76 7.32 -5.89
C VAL A 10 3.93 6.32 -6.68
N ASP A 11 3.99 6.41 -8.01
CA ASP A 11 3.46 5.38 -8.89
C ASP A 11 4.56 4.37 -9.23
N TYR A 12 4.47 3.20 -8.61
CA TYR A 12 5.40 2.12 -8.86
C TYR A 12 5.03 1.31 -10.11
N GLY A 13 3.78 1.34 -10.57
CA GLY A 13 3.27 0.35 -11.51
C GLY A 13 3.65 -1.06 -11.05
N ILE A 14 4.33 -1.81 -11.92
CA ILE A 14 4.83 -3.15 -11.63
C ILE A 14 6.24 -3.18 -11.00
N ARG A 15 6.84 -2.03 -10.65
CA ARG A 15 8.25 -1.93 -10.19
C ARG A 15 8.41 -2.23 -8.70
N GLY A 16 8.01 -3.43 -8.27
CA GLY A 16 8.05 -3.81 -6.86
C GLY A 16 9.41 -3.61 -6.19
N MET A 17 10.53 -3.94 -6.85
CA MET A 17 11.87 -3.74 -6.27
C MET A 17 12.20 -2.29 -5.92
N HIS A 18 11.66 -1.30 -6.66
CA HIS A 18 11.88 0.10 -6.33
C HIS A 18 11.17 0.48 -5.03
N LEU A 19 9.96 -0.06 -4.81
CA LEU A 19 9.26 0.07 -3.54
C LEU A 19 10.08 -0.51 -2.38
N ALA A 20 10.68 -1.69 -2.54
CA ALA A 20 11.54 -2.27 -1.50
C ALA A 20 12.72 -1.38 -1.15
N TYR A 21 13.41 -0.81 -2.14
CA TYR A 21 14.53 0.09 -1.89
C TYR A 21 14.12 1.38 -1.22
N ASP A 22 13.01 1.97 -1.65
CA ASP A 22 12.44 3.15 -1.01
C ASP A 22 12.11 2.86 0.46
N LEU A 23 11.55 1.69 0.78
CA LEU A 23 11.25 1.30 2.17
C LEU A 23 12.49 1.20 3.07
N LEU A 24 13.69 1.02 2.51
CA LEU A 24 14.94 1.04 3.29
C LEU A 24 15.29 2.43 3.83
N GLU A 25 14.68 3.50 3.31
CA GLU A 25 14.86 4.87 3.83
C GLU A 25 14.22 5.06 5.22
N GLY A 26 13.40 4.10 5.68
CA GLY A 26 12.77 4.12 7.00
C GLY A 26 11.44 4.86 7.02
N TYR A 27 10.40 4.22 6.50
CA TYR A 27 9.02 4.69 6.60
C TYR A 27 8.36 4.18 7.88
N ASP A 28 7.52 4.99 8.51
CA ASP A 28 6.73 4.58 9.67
C ASP A 28 5.42 3.87 9.28
N ALA A 29 4.90 4.12 8.06
CA ALA A 29 3.72 3.47 7.51
C ALA A 29 3.79 3.36 5.98
N LEU A 30 3.08 2.36 5.43
CA LEU A 30 2.92 2.12 4.00
C LEU A 30 1.42 1.95 3.68
N LEU A 31 0.95 2.65 2.65
CA LEU A 31 -0.41 2.53 2.13
C LEU A 31 -0.34 2.19 0.64
N ILE A 32 -0.70 0.97 0.26
CA ILE A 32 -0.72 0.48 -1.11
C ILE A 32 -2.13 0.64 -1.67
N VAL A 33 -2.26 1.01 -2.94
CA VAL A 33 -3.51 1.02 -3.68
C VAL A 33 -3.35 0.11 -4.89
N ASP A 34 -4.22 -0.89 -5.02
CA ASP A 34 -4.10 -1.88 -6.10
C ASP A 34 -5.46 -2.48 -6.50
N ALA A 35 -5.51 -3.14 -7.65
CA ALA A 35 -6.63 -4.00 -8.02
C ALA A 35 -6.47 -5.36 -7.34
N LEU A 36 -7.45 -5.76 -6.53
CA LEU A 36 -7.44 -7.06 -5.84
C LEU A 36 -8.58 -7.94 -6.38
N PRO A 37 -8.27 -9.00 -7.16
CA PRO A 37 -9.26 -9.96 -7.60
C PRO A 37 -9.87 -10.70 -6.41
N GLY A 38 -11.20 -10.83 -6.42
CA GLY A 38 -11.93 -11.58 -5.40
C GLY A 38 -13.35 -11.90 -5.84
N ALA A 39 -14.19 -12.28 -4.87
CA ALA A 39 -15.59 -12.63 -5.08
C ALA A 39 -16.54 -11.44 -4.91
N LYS A 40 -16.04 -10.20 -4.96
CA LYS A 40 -16.80 -8.96 -4.77
C LYS A 40 -17.35 -8.41 -6.09
N ALA A 41 -18.20 -7.41 -6.01
CA ALA A 41 -18.68 -6.71 -7.21
C ALA A 41 -17.57 -5.78 -7.77
N PRO A 42 -17.42 -5.64 -9.10
CA PRO A 42 -16.47 -4.68 -9.67
C PRO A 42 -16.62 -3.27 -9.10
N GLY A 43 -15.49 -2.62 -8.80
CA GLY A 43 -15.45 -1.30 -8.14
C GLY A 43 -15.65 -1.33 -6.62
N GLU A 44 -15.92 -2.50 -6.02
CA GLU A 44 -16.00 -2.61 -4.57
C GLU A 44 -14.61 -2.48 -3.93
N LEU A 45 -14.49 -1.61 -2.93
CA LEU A 45 -13.24 -1.34 -2.23
C LEU A 45 -13.12 -2.20 -0.96
N THR A 46 -11.90 -2.66 -0.67
CA THR A 46 -11.56 -3.38 0.56
C THR A 46 -10.28 -2.79 1.15
N VAL A 47 -10.19 -2.74 2.47
CA VAL A 47 -8.95 -2.37 3.17
C VAL A 47 -8.46 -3.58 3.95
N LEU A 48 -7.19 -3.93 3.75
CA LEU A 48 -6.51 -5.02 4.43
C LEU A 48 -5.32 -4.45 5.19
N GLU A 49 -5.07 -4.93 6.40
CA GLU A 49 -3.81 -4.69 7.12
C GLU A 49 -2.91 -5.90 6.88
N VAL A 50 -1.65 -5.65 6.52
CA VAL A 50 -0.66 -6.68 6.19
C VAL A 50 0.41 -6.67 7.27
N GLY A 51 0.48 -7.78 8.02
CA GLY A 51 1.53 -8.05 8.98
C GLY A 51 2.64 -8.93 8.41
N SER A 52 3.72 -9.10 9.18
CA SER A 52 4.82 -10.02 8.82
C SER A 52 4.36 -11.46 8.61
N ASP A 53 3.32 -11.87 9.34
CA ASP A 53 2.80 -13.24 9.30
C ASP A 53 1.98 -13.51 8.02
N ASP A 54 1.46 -12.45 7.38
CA ASP A 54 0.69 -12.51 6.14
C ASP A 54 1.57 -12.59 4.88
N LEU A 55 2.84 -12.21 4.99
CA LEU A 55 3.78 -12.16 3.86
C LEU A 55 4.32 -13.56 3.45
N GLY A 56 4.02 -14.61 4.25
CA GLY A 56 4.47 -15.97 4.00
C GLY A 56 6.01 -16.13 3.96
N ALA A 57 6.48 -17.38 3.89
CA ALA A 57 7.88 -17.69 3.56
C ALA A 57 8.10 -17.70 2.03
N GLY A 58 7.42 -16.82 1.31
CA GLY A 58 7.38 -16.80 -0.15
C GLY A 58 8.75 -16.50 -0.73
N GLY A 59 9.40 -17.54 -1.27
CA GLY A 59 10.64 -17.39 -2.01
C GLY A 59 10.43 -16.44 -3.20
N PHE A 60 11.45 -15.64 -3.47
CA PHE A 60 11.55 -14.67 -4.55
C PHE A 60 11.04 -15.24 -5.88
N ASP A 61 9.79 -14.96 -6.26
CA ASP A 61 9.32 -15.15 -7.62
C ASP A 61 9.58 -13.86 -8.41
N ALA A 62 10.72 -13.83 -9.09
CA ALA A 62 11.13 -12.70 -9.93
C ALA A 62 10.16 -12.41 -11.09
N HIS A 63 9.17 -13.28 -11.33
CA HIS A 63 8.19 -13.16 -12.42
C HIS A 63 6.81 -12.69 -11.96
N SER A 64 6.46 -12.83 -10.67
CA SER A 64 5.31 -12.16 -10.07
C SER A 64 5.78 -10.97 -9.24
N MET A 65 5.86 -9.79 -9.87
CA MET A 65 6.14 -8.52 -9.18
C MET A 65 4.90 -8.01 -8.43
N ASP A 66 4.24 -8.91 -7.70
CA ASP A 66 3.18 -8.53 -6.78
C ASP A 66 3.82 -7.80 -5.57
N PRO A 67 3.28 -6.66 -5.12
CA PRO A 67 3.83 -5.90 -4.01
C PRO A 67 4.05 -6.73 -2.73
N VAL A 68 3.21 -7.72 -2.45
CA VAL A 68 3.27 -8.56 -1.24
C VAL A 68 4.53 -9.45 -1.26
N SER A 69 4.84 -10.11 -2.38
CA SER A 69 6.07 -10.91 -2.53
C SER A 69 7.35 -10.09 -2.33
N VAL A 70 7.33 -8.82 -2.73
CA VAL A 70 8.47 -7.91 -2.53
C VAL A 70 8.59 -7.48 -1.08
N LEU A 71 7.47 -7.19 -0.41
CA LEU A 71 7.48 -6.89 1.03
C LEU A 71 8.02 -8.06 1.87
N ALA A 72 7.76 -9.31 1.47
CA ALA A 72 8.32 -10.50 2.13
C ALA A 72 9.87 -10.52 2.09
N SER A 73 10.47 -9.96 1.04
CA SER A 73 11.92 -9.89 0.86
C SER A 73 12.59 -8.73 1.63
N LEU A 74 11.81 -7.81 2.20
CA LEU A 74 12.32 -6.58 2.81
C LEU A 74 13.27 -6.87 3.99
N GLY A 75 12.98 -7.90 4.78
CA GLY A 75 13.85 -8.32 5.89
C GLY A 75 15.23 -8.78 5.43
N ALA A 76 15.31 -9.49 4.30
CA ALA A 76 16.59 -9.93 3.72
C ALA A 76 17.43 -8.76 3.19
N LEU A 77 16.80 -7.64 2.84
CA LEU A 77 17.44 -6.40 2.41
C LEU A 77 17.86 -5.49 3.59
N GLY A 78 17.63 -5.92 4.83
CA GLY A 78 17.93 -5.15 6.03
C GLY A 78 16.85 -4.13 6.42
N GLY A 79 15.70 -4.16 5.75
CA GLY A 79 14.54 -3.34 6.09
C GLY A 79 13.59 -4.01 7.07
N LYS A 80 12.56 -3.28 7.49
CA LYS A 80 11.45 -3.79 8.29
C LYS A 80 10.15 -3.36 7.66
N LEU A 81 9.16 -4.25 7.64
CA LEU A 81 7.82 -3.91 7.21
C LEU A 81 7.24 -2.84 8.16
N PRO A 82 6.91 -1.63 7.66
CA PRO A 82 6.20 -0.64 8.47
C PRO A 82 4.74 -1.06 8.64
N ARG A 83 3.96 -0.29 9.41
CA ARG A 83 2.52 -0.53 9.45
C ARG A 83 1.96 -0.42 8.04
N THR A 84 1.44 -1.53 7.50
CA THR A 84 1.11 -1.63 6.08
C THR A 84 -0.37 -1.87 5.87
N LEU A 85 -1.00 -1.00 5.08
CA LEU A 85 -2.39 -1.11 4.66
C LEU A 85 -2.45 -1.26 3.14
N VAL A 86 -3.38 -2.08 2.65
CA VAL A 86 -3.68 -2.22 1.21
C VAL A 86 -5.14 -1.80 0.98
N VAL A 87 -5.35 -0.81 0.13
CA VAL A 87 -6.66 -0.42 -0.40
C VAL A 87 -6.84 -1.11 -1.74
N GLY A 88 -7.56 -2.23 -1.72
CA GLY A 88 -7.88 -3.02 -2.89
C GLY A 88 -9.17 -2.59 -3.56
N CYS A 89 -9.20 -2.56 -4.89
CA CYS A 89 -10.42 -2.42 -5.68
C CYS A 89 -10.68 -3.71 -6.47
N GLN A 90 -11.90 -4.25 -6.40
CA GLN A 90 -12.28 -5.39 -7.24
C GLN A 90 -12.28 -4.95 -8.73
N PRO A 91 -11.45 -5.56 -9.60
CA PRO A 91 -11.47 -5.25 -11.03
C PRO A 91 -12.73 -5.80 -11.69
N GLY A 92 -13.20 -5.12 -12.74
CA GLY A 92 -14.26 -5.64 -13.62
C GLY A 92 -13.71 -6.42 -14.82
N ASP A 93 -12.53 -6.07 -15.30
CA ASP A 93 -11.80 -6.71 -16.38
C ASP A 93 -10.28 -6.51 -16.15
N VAL A 94 -9.48 -7.53 -16.45
CA VAL A 94 -8.01 -7.53 -16.36
C VAL A 94 -7.35 -7.94 -17.69
N GLY A 95 -8.13 -8.04 -18.76
CA GLY A 95 -7.62 -8.28 -20.11
C GLY A 95 -6.72 -7.14 -20.60
N GLU A 96 -5.94 -7.42 -21.65
CA GLU A 96 -5.08 -6.42 -22.26
C GLU A 96 -5.91 -5.25 -22.84
N GLY A 97 -5.56 -4.02 -22.43
CA GLY A 97 -6.26 -2.83 -22.87
C GLY A 97 -5.88 -1.59 -22.07
N ILE A 98 -6.38 -0.43 -22.50
CA ILE A 98 -6.25 0.84 -21.78
C ILE A 98 -7.63 1.28 -21.32
N GLY A 99 -7.74 1.62 -20.04
CA GLY A 99 -8.95 2.16 -19.44
C GLY A 99 -9.46 1.33 -18.27
N LEU A 100 -10.33 1.94 -17.48
CA LEU A 100 -11.04 1.29 -16.36
C LEU A 100 -12.45 0.92 -16.81
N THR A 101 -13.01 -0.15 -16.24
CA THR A 101 -14.44 -0.42 -16.41
C THR A 101 -15.26 0.71 -15.77
N PRO A 102 -16.52 0.94 -16.20
CA PRO A 102 -17.36 2.00 -15.63
C PRO A 102 -17.55 1.89 -14.10
N GLU A 103 -17.53 0.68 -13.55
CA GLU A 103 -17.62 0.41 -12.11
C GLU A 103 -16.36 0.87 -11.39
N VAL A 104 -15.19 0.46 -11.88
CA VAL A 104 -13.90 0.83 -11.28
C VAL A 104 -13.64 2.33 -11.42
N SER A 105 -13.97 2.93 -12.58
CA SER A 105 -13.85 4.37 -12.79
C SER A 105 -14.69 5.17 -11.80
N ARG A 106 -15.89 4.69 -11.43
CA ARG A 106 -16.73 5.34 -10.39
C ARG A 106 -16.15 5.17 -8.99
N ALA A 107 -15.43 4.07 -8.74
CA ALA A 107 -14.82 3.79 -7.45
C ALA A 107 -13.59 4.68 -7.15
N VAL A 108 -12.95 5.26 -8.16
CA VAL A 108 -11.71 6.06 -8.00
C VAL A 108 -11.90 7.22 -7.01
N GLU A 109 -13.00 7.97 -7.10
CA GLU A 109 -13.20 9.11 -6.18
C GLU A 109 -13.44 8.63 -4.74
N THR A 110 -14.18 7.53 -4.56
CA THR A 110 -14.37 6.89 -3.26
C THR A 110 -13.03 6.39 -2.69
N ALA A 111 -12.19 5.77 -3.53
CA ALA A 111 -10.86 5.32 -3.16
C ALA A 111 -9.97 6.50 -2.75
N ARG A 112 -10.02 7.61 -3.49
CA ARG A 112 -9.28 8.83 -3.17
C ARG A 112 -9.67 9.39 -1.80
N VAL A 113 -10.96 9.45 -1.49
CA VAL A 113 -11.45 9.90 -0.17
C VAL A 113 -10.99 8.96 0.94
N LEU A 114 -11.09 7.65 0.72
CA LEU A 114 -10.67 6.62 1.66
C LEU A 114 -9.15 6.69 1.95
N VAL A 115 -8.33 6.77 0.90
CA VAL A 115 -6.86 6.89 0.99
C VAL A 115 -6.45 8.13 1.77
N ASN A 116 -7.07 9.28 1.51
CA ASN A 116 -6.77 10.51 2.26
C ASN A 116 -7.12 10.38 3.75
N ARG A 117 -8.25 9.73 4.07
CA ARG A 117 -8.63 9.46 5.46
C ARG A 117 -7.61 8.56 6.15
N LEU A 118 -7.27 7.43 5.53
CA LEU A 118 -6.32 6.46 6.10
C LEU A 118 -4.93 7.08 6.28
N ALA A 119 -4.46 7.88 5.31
CA ALA A 119 -3.21 8.61 5.44
C ALA A 119 -3.23 9.58 6.63
N GLY A 120 -4.33 10.33 6.81
CA GLY A 120 -4.51 11.21 7.97
C GLY A 120 -4.51 10.47 9.31
N ASP A 121 -5.17 9.31 9.37
CA ASP A 121 -5.19 8.45 10.55
C ASP A 121 -3.78 7.94 10.87
N LEU A 122 -3.03 7.47 9.86
CA LEU A 122 -1.63 6.99 10.02
C LEU A 122 -0.70 8.09 10.54
N LEU A 123 -0.79 9.31 10.00
CA LEU A 123 0.00 10.46 10.48
C LEU A 123 -0.31 10.83 11.93
N THR A 124 -1.60 10.79 12.31
CA THR A 124 -2.03 11.15 13.67
C THR A 124 -1.60 10.10 14.69
N HIS A 125 -1.67 8.82 14.33
CA HIS A 125 -1.24 7.72 15.20
C HIS A 125 0.28 7.64 15.38
N GLN A 126 1.07 8.13 14.41
CA GLN A 126 2.51 8.30 14.58
C GLN A 126 2.84 9.39 15.60
N ALA A 127 2.19 10.55 15.50
CA ALA A 127 2.42 11.67 16.42
C ALA A 127 2.16 11.31 17.90
N ALA A 128 1.20 10.40 18.16
CA ALA A 128 0.90 9.92 19.51
C ALA A 128 1.90 8.88 20.07
N SER A 129 2.70 8.25 19.20
CA SER A 129 3.68 7.21 19.59
C SER A 129 5.10 7.73 19.83
N VAL A 130 5.38 9.01 19.54
CA VAL A 130 6.66 9.64 19.86
C VAL A 130 6.74 9.86 21.37
N PRO A 131 7.69 9.24 22.10
CA PRO A 131 7.85 9.53 23.51
C PRO A 131 8.29 10.99 23.66
N LEU A 132 7.58 11.75 24.51
CA LEU A 132 8.02 13.04 24.99
C LEU A 132 9.44 12.88 25.56
N ARG A 133 10.45 13.42 24.88
CA ARG A 133 11.79 13.53 25.46
C ARG A 133 11.67 14.40 26.70
N GLN A 134 11.83 13.81 27.88
CA GLN A 134 12.09 14.59 29.09
C GLN A 134 13.53 15.09 28.98
N GLU A 135 13.69 16.36 28.63
CA GLU A 135 14.93 17.09 28.86
C GLU A 135 15.12 17.24 30.37
N ALA A 136 16.34 16.92 30.83
CA ALA A 136 16.75 16.91 32.24
C ALA A 136 16.99 18.31 32.79
#